data_AF-A0A537UW53-F1
#
_entry.id   AF-A0A537UW53-F1
#
_cell.length_a   1.000
_cell.length_b   1.000
_cell.length_c   1.000
_cell.angle_alpha   90.00
_cell.angle_beta   90.00
_cell.angle_gamma   90.00
#
_symmetry.space_group_name_H-M   'P 1'
#
loop_
_entity.id
_entity.type
_entity.pdbx_description
1 polymer ?
#
loop_
_entity_poly.entity_id
_entity_poly.type
_entity_poly.pdbx_seq_one_letter_code
_entity_poly.pdbx_strand_id
1 'polypeptide(L)'
;IMLDHLRQVIGLRGYGQRDPLQEYKSEAFSLFEAMIAHLREAVSAQLMRVEIVPPEEQQPVLPHMEAHKFDPNTGEDELAFANVSLVPAATADRDPKNPASWGKIGRNEDCPCGSGRKFKHCHGKYA
;
A
#
# COMPACT_ATOMS: atom_id res chain seq x y z
N ILE A 1 -12.16 -20.22 29.09
CA ILE A 1 -12.16 -19.12 30.09
C ILE A 1 -13.54 -18.96 30.74
N MET A 2 -14.59 -18.44 30.08
CA MET A 2 -15.90 -18.24 30.74
C MET A 2 -16.54 -19.53 31.30
N LEU A 3 -16.45 -20.67 30.59
CA LEU A 3 -16.97 -21.96 31.09
C LEU A 3 -16.16 -22.54 32.25
N ASP A 4 -14.84 -22.31 32.27
CA ASP A 4 -13.96 -22.78 33.35
C ASP A 4 -14.25 -22.03 34.65
N HIS A 5 -14.48 -20.72 34.56
CA HIS A 5 -14.95 -19.92 35.71
C HIS A 5 -16.34 -20.34 36.16
N LEU A 6 -17.27 -20.61 35.23
CA LEU A 6 -18.60 -21.11 35.56
C LEU A 6 -18.51 -22.41 36.37
N ARG A 7 -17.64 -23.36 35.96
CA ARG A 7 -17.41 -24.62 36.68
C ARG A 7 -16.88 -24.42 38.10
N GLN A 8 -16.00 -23.45 38.31
CA GLN A 8 -15.44 -23.17 39.64
C GLN A 8 -16.48 -22.57 40.60
N VAL A 9 -17.42 -21.78 40.10
CA VAL A 9 -18.37 -21.01 40.92
C VAL A 9 -19.72 -21.71 41.10
N ILE A 10 -20.14 -22.57 40.16
CA ILE A 10 -21.48 -23.19 40.16
C ILE A 10 -21.76 -24.03 41.41
N GLY A 11 -20.72 -24.59 42.04
CA GLY A 11 -20.84 -25.34 43.29
C GLY A 11 -21.46 -24.53 44.42
N LEU A 12 -21.30 -23.19 44.41
CA LEU A 12 -21.93 -22.30 45.39
C LEU A 12 -23.46 -22.28 45.30
N ARG A 13 -24.06 -22.62 44.15
CA ARG A 13 -25.52 -22.72 44.01
C ARG A 13 -26.11 -23.89 44.79
N GLY A 14 -25.29 -24.90 45.10
CA GLY A 14 -25.67 -26.02 45.96
C GLY A 14 -26.05 -25.60 47.38
N TYR A 15 -25.51 -24.48 47.90
CA TYR A 15 -25.94 -23.93 49.19
C TYR A 15 -27.41 -23.48 49.21
N GLY A 16 -27.97 -23.16 48.04
CA GLY A 16 -29.39 -22.81 47.87
C GLY A 16 -30.29 -24.01 47.56
N GLN A 17 -29.82 -25.25 47.76
CA GLN A 17 -30.53 -26.49 47.38
C GLN A 17 -30.90 -26.58 45.88
N ARG A 18 -30.24 -25.80 45.03
CA ARG A 18 -30.36 -25.93 43.57
C ARG A 18 -29.34 -26.94 43.07
N ASP A 19 -29.73 -27.78 42.12
CA ASP A 19 -28.84 -28.76 41.50
C ASP A 19 -27.75 -28.03 40.67
N PRO A 20 -26.47 -28.06 41.08
CA PRO A 20 -25.41 -27.35 40.37
C PRO A 20 -25.22 -27.83 38.94
N LEU A 21 -25.53 -29.09 38.65
CA LEU A 21 -25.33 -29.67 37.33
C LEU A 21 -26.35 -29.13 36.32
N GLN A 22 -27.59 -28.92 36.75
CA GLN A 22 -28.63 -28.34 35.89
C GLN A 22 -28.40 -26.86 35.65
N GLU A 23 -28.03 -26.12 36.70
CA GLU A 23 -27.66 -24.70 36.59
C GLU A 23 -26.50 -24.50 35.61
N TYR A 24 -25.43 -25.30 35.74
CA TYR A 24 -24.30 -25.30 34.82
C TYR A 24 -24.75 -25.52 33.37
N LYS A 25 -25.59 -26.54 33.12
CA LYS A 25 -26.07 -26.83 31.77
C LYS A 25 -26.86 -25.67 31.18
N SER A 26 -27.77 -25.07 31.97
CA SER A 26 -28.60 -23.96 31.51
C SER A 26 -27.79 -22.70 31.19
N GLU A 27 -26.84 -22.32 32.06
CA GLU A 27 -25.99 -21.15 31.85
C GLU A 27 -24.97 -21.39 30.74
N ALA A 28 -24.36 -22.56 30.69
CA ALA A 28 -23.42 -22.92 29.62
C ALA A 28 -24.10 -22.91 28.25
N PHE A 29 -25.36 -23.36 28.18
CA PHE A 29 -26.14 -23.34 26.94
C PHE A 29 -26.46 -21.91 26.51
N SER A 30 -26.91 -21.04 27.43
CA SER A 30 -27.16 -19.63 27.13
C SER A 30 -25.91 -18.90 26.63
N LEU A 31 -24.74 -19.15 27.26
CA LEU A 31 -23.45 -18.62 26.79
C LEU A 31 -23.07 -19.12 25.40
N PHE A 32 -23.35 -20.39 25.11
CA PHE A 32 -23.09 -20.99 23.80
C PHE A 32 -23.98 -20.38 22.71
N GLU A 33 -25.27 -20.19 22.98
CA GLU A 33 -26.19 -19.53 22.03
C GLU A 33 -25.74 -18.10 21.72
N ALA A 34 -25.34 -17.34 22.73
CA ALA A 34 -24.80 -16.00 22.55
C ALA A 34 -23.51 -16.01 21.70
N MET A 35 -22.60 -16.96 21.95
CA MET A 35 -21.39 -17.13 21.16
C MET A 35 -21.70 -17.44 19.69
N ILE A 36 -22.67 -18.31 19.42
CA ILE A 36 -23.09 -18.64 18.04
C ILE A 36 -23.70 -17.42 17.35
N ALA A 37 -24.51 -16.62 18.06
CA ALA A 37 -25.05 -15.39 17.52
C ALA A 37 -23.93 -14.41 17.13
N HIS A 38 -22.95 -14.19 18.01
CA HIS A 38 -21.79 -13.35 17.72
C HIS A 38 -20.91 -13.90 16.58
N LEU A 39 -20.73 -15.22 16.50
CA LEU A 39 -19.98 -15.85 15.41
C LEU A 39 -20.64 -15.56 14.05
N ARG A 40 -21.96 -15.69 13.97
CA ARG A 40 -22.71 -15.43 12.74
C ARG A 40 -22.58 -13.97 12.30
N GLU A 41 -22.68 -13.04 13.24
CA GLU A 41 -22.49 -11.61 12.97
C GLU A 41 -21.06 -11.28 12.54
N ALA A 42 -20.06 -11.86 13.21
CA ALA A 42 -18.66 -11.65 12.86
C ALA A 42 -18.34 -12.17 11.44
N VAL A 43 -18.86 -13.34 11.08
CA VAL A 43 -18.67 -13.92 9.74
C VAL A 43 -19.35 -13.06 8.67
N SER A 44 -20.61 -12.65 8.88
CA SER A 44 -21.30 -11.80 7.89
C SER A 44 -20.63 -10.43 7.74
N ALA A 45 -20.21 -9.81 8.84
CA ALA A 45 -19.48 -8.55 8.83
C ALA A 45 -18.12 -8.67 8.11
N GLN A 46 -17.40 -9.78 8.31
CA GLN A 46 -16.14 -10.02 7.62
C GLN A 46 -16.37 -10.17 6.11
N LEU A 47 -17.37 -10.96 5.70
CA LEU A 47 -17.69 -11.14 4.28
C LEU A 47 -18.07 -9.82 3.60
N MET A 48 -18.81 -8.94 4.28
CA MET A 48 -19.18 -7.62 3.76
C MET A 48 -18.00 -6.64 3.64
N ARG A 49 -16.89 -6.91 4.33
CA ARG A 49 -15.71 -6.02 4.35
C ARG A 49 -14.58 -6.50 3.44
N VAL A 50 -14.67 -7.71 2.88
CA VAL A 50 -13.64 -8.25 1.98
C VAL A 50 -13.65 -7.45 0.67
N GLU A 51 -12.58 -6.70 0.43
CA GLU A 51 -12.30 -6.06 -0.84
C GLU A 51 -11.39 -6.98 -1.66
N ILE A 52 -11.88 -7.43 -2.82
CA ILE A 52 -11.07 -8.20 -3.76
C ILE A 52 -10.36 -7.19 -4.64
N VAL A 53 -9.09 -6.91 -4.34
CA VAL A 53 -8.24 -6.10 -5.22
C VAL A 53 -7.92 -6.94 -6.45
N PRO A 54 -8.44 -6.62 -7.66
CA PRO A 54 -8.00 -7.30 -8.86
C PRO A 54 -6.50 -7.03 -9.06
N PRO A 55 -5.76 -7.98 -9.66
CA PRO A 55 -4.37 -7.70 -10.04
C PRO A 55 -4.34 -6.43 -10.89
N GLU A 56 -3.35 -5.56 -10.64
CA GLU A 56 -3.22 -4.28 -11.36
C GLU A 56 -3.32 -4.53 -12.87
N GLU A 57 -4.45 -4.13 -13.46
CA GLU A 57 -4.55 -4.02 -14.91
C GLU A 57 -3.49 -3.00 -15.31
N GLN A 58 -2.47 -3.46 -16.04
CA GLN A 58 -1.45 -2.58 -16.60
C GLN A 58 -2.16 -1.42 -17.27
N GLN A 59 -1.98 -0.22 -16.69
CA GLN A 59 -2.56 1.00 -17.23
C GLN A 59 -2.27 1.01 -18.73
N PRO A 60 -3.29 1.16 -19.60
CA PRO A 60 -3.04 1.21 -21.01
C PRO A 60 -2.06 2.35 -21.23
N VAL A 61 -0.90 2.04 -21.82
CA VAL A 61 0.10 3.04 -22.18
C VAL A 61 -0.61 3.97 -23.14
N LEU A 62 -1.00 5.15 -22.66
CA LEU A 62 -1.65 6.14 -23.47
C LEU A 62 -0.70 6.45 -24.65
N PRO A 63 -1.20 6.46 -25.89
CA PRO A 63 -0.36 6.85 -27.01
C PRO A 63 0.20 8.25 -26.75
N HIS A 64 1.46 8.46 -27.11
CA HIS A 64 2.11 9.76 -26.93
C HIS A 64 1.31 10.79 -27.73
N MET A 65 0.82 11.83 -27.05
CA MET A 65 0.14 12.93 -27.72
C MET A 65 1.20 13.71 -28.50
N GLU A 66 1.16 13.60 -29.82
CA GLU A 66 1.97 14.42 -30.71
C GLU A 66 1.37 15.82 -30.76
N ALA A 67 2.14 16.81 -30.31
CA ALA A 67 1.73 18.20 -30.38
C ALA A 67 2.07 18.74 -31.77
N HIS A 68 1.04 19.01 -32.57
CA HIS A 68 1.17 19.64 -33.89
C HIS A 68 0.71 21.09 -33.82
N LYS A 69 1.51 22.01 -34.37
CA LYS A 69 1.12 23.40 -34.57
C LYS A 69 1.29 23.73 -36.05
N PHE A 70 0.22 23.51 -36.79
CA PHE A 70 0.13 23.87 -38.19
C PHE A 70 -0.05 25.37 -38.34
N ASP A 71 0.81 26.02 -39.13
CA ASP A 71 0.60 27.41 -39.54
C ASP A 71 -0.51 27.48 -40.63
N PRO A 72 -1.59 28.25 -40.42
CA PRO A 72 -2.69 28.36 -41.38
C PRO A 72 -2.31 28.97 -42.73
N ASN A 73 -1.16 29.64 -42.86
CA ASN A 73 -0.74 30.29 -44.10
C ASN A 73 0.25 29.45 -44.93
N THR A 74 1.03 28.58 -44.29
CA THR A 74 2.08 27.77 -44.96
C THR A 74 1.80 26.27 -44.92
N GLY A 75 0.93 25.80 -44.00
CA GLY A 75 0.62 24.38 -43.83
C GLY A 75 1.76 23.56 -43.21
N GLU A 76 2.83 24.21 -42.78
CA GLU A 76 3.99 23.57 -42.16
C GLU A 76 3.76 23.42 -40.65
N ASP A 77 4.25 22.31 -40.07
CA ASP A 77 4.18 22.05 -38.63
C ASP A 77 5.44 22.62 -37.95
N GLU A 78 5.28 23.74 -37.25
CA GLU A 78 6.40 24.41 -36.57
C GLU A 78 6.96 23.60 -35.40
N LEU A 79 6.20 22.64 -34.86
CA LEU A 79 6.63 21.79 -33.74
C LEU A 79 7.39 20.53 -34.19
N ALA A 80 7.35 20.17 -35.48
CA ALA A 80 8.05 19.01 -36.02
C ALA A 80 9.59 19.07 -35.81
N PHE A 81 10.16 20.28 -35.81
CA PHE A 81 11.61 20.49 -35.61
C PHE A 81 12.01 20.67 -34.14
N ALA A 82 11.07 20.89 -33.21
CA ALA A 82 11.36 21.10 -31.80
C ALA A 82 11.74 19.80 -31.06
N ASN A 83 11.36 18.64 -31.60
CA ASN A 83 11.65 17.32 -31.00
C ASN A 83 13.14 16.95 -30.94
N VAL A 84 14.01 17.65 -31.66
CA VAL A 84 15.47 17.40 -31.61
C VAL A 84 16.12 18.02 -30.37
N SER A 85 15.51 19.04 -29.75
CA SER A 85 16.10 19.80 -28.64
C SER A 85 15.69 19.33 -27.24
N LEU A 86 14.75 18.38 -27.13
CA LEU A 86 14.20 17.92 -25.85
C LEU A 86 14.63 16.50 -25.46
N VAL A 87 15.49 15.85 -26.24
CA VAL A 87 16.20 14.66 -25.77
C VAL A 87 17.11 15.14 -24.62
N PRO A 88 16.88 14.74 -23.35
CA PRO A 88 17.86 15.01 -22.33
C PRO A 88 19.11 14.27 -22.80
N ALA A 89 20.20 15.01 -23.02
CA ALA A 89 21.47 14.45 -23.45
C ALA A 89 21.72 13.17 -22.64
N ALA A 90 21.62 12.03 -23.32
CA ALA A 90 21.87 10.73 -22.74
C ALA A 90 23.17 10.85 -21.95
N THR A 91 23.09 10.52 -20.66
CA THR A 91 24.16 10.57 -19.66
C THR A 91 25.55 10.51 -20.30
N ALA A 92 26.10 11.68 -20.63
CA ALA A 92 27.42 11.79 -21.20
C ALA A 92 28.39 11.30 -20.12
N ASP A 93 28.99 10.13 -20.35
CA ASP A 93 30.10 9.49 -19.65
C ASP A 93 30.63 10.27 -18.42
N ARG A 94 29.88 10.24 -17.32
CA ARG A 94 30.24 10.94 -16.08
C ARG A 94 31.15 10.02 -15.27
N ASP A 95 32.46 10.27 -15.32
CA ASP A 95 33.44 9.48 -14.56
C ASP A 95 33.15 9.57 -13.04
N PRO A 96 32.83 8.44 -12.36
CA PRO A 96 32.54 8.41 -10.93
C PRO A 96 33.67 8.91 -10.02
N LYS A 97 34.90 9.01 -10.54
CA LYS A 97 36.07 9.44 -9.76
C LYS A 97 36.39 10.93 -9.88
N ASN A 98 35.79 11.64 -10.83
CA ASN A 98 36.07 13.05 -11.06
C ASN A 98 34.81 13.92 -10.90
N PRO A 99 34.61 14.61 -9.76
CA PRO A 99 33.41 15.40 -9.51
C PRO A 99 33.23 16.61 -10.46
N ALA A 100 34.29 17.05 -11.15
CA ALA A 100 34.20 18.11 -12.14
C ALA A 100 33.53 17.67 -13.45
N SER A 101 33.51 16.37 -13.75
CA SER A 101 32.87 15.82 -14.97
C SER A 101 31.35 15.68 -14.82
N TRP A 102 30.82 15.79 -13.61
CA TRP A 102 29.42 15.47 -13.32
C TRP A 102 28.42 16.54 -13.78
N GLY A 103 28.87 17.78 -14.00
CA GLY A 103 28.04 18.87 -14.49
C GLY A 103 26.87 19.21 -13.54
N LYS A 104 25.74 19.67 -14.11
CA LYS A 104 24.51 19.94 -13.36
C LYS A 104 23.78 18.63 -13.09
N ILE A 105 23.75 18.22 -11.82
CA ILE A 105 23.08 17.00 -11.35
C ILE A 105 21.80 17.41 -10.63
N GLY A 106 20.68 16.79 -10.97
CA GLY A 106 19.41 17.02 -10.30
C GLY A 106 19.44 16.55 -8.84
N ARG A 107 18.83 17.30 -7.92
CA ARG A 107 18.82 16.99 -6.47
C ARG A 107 18.31 15.58 -6.13
N ASN A 108 17.41 15.03 -6.94
CA ASN A 108 16.82 13.71 -6.76
C ASN A 108 17.39 12.63 -7.70
N GLU A 109 18.31 12.97 -8.60
CA GLU A 109 18.97 12.00 -9.49
C GLU A 109 19.92 11.09 -8.72
N ASP A 110 20.21 9.92 -9.27
CA ASP A 110 21.20 9.01 -8.69
C ASP A 110 22.59 9.65 -8.68
N CYS A 111 23.30 9.51 -7.56
CA CYS A 111 24.57 10.16 -7.40
C CYS A 111 25.63 9.50 -8.31
N PRO A 112 26.30 10.28 -9.19
CA PRO A 112 27.25 9.75 -10.19
C PRO A 112 28.52 9.11 -9.60
N CYS A 113 28.74 9.19 -8.27
CA CYS A 113 29.82 8.50 -7.57
C CYS A 113 29.63 6.97 -7.44
N GLY A 114 28.53 6.41 -7.97
CA GLY A 114 28.24 4.98 -7.90
C GLY A 114 27.75 4.48 -6.53
N SER A 115 27.35 5.38 -5.63
CA SER A 115 26.89 5.02 -4.28
C SER A 115 25.46 4.45 -4.21
N GLY A 116 24.71 4.46 -5.31
CA GLY A 116 23.32 4.00 -5.38
C GLY A 116 22.33 4.84 -4.56
N ARG A 117 22.74 6.02 -4.06
CA ARG A 117 21.90 6.96 -3.31
C ARG A 117 21.59 8.18 -4.17
N LYS A 118 20.42 8.81 -3.96
CA LYS A 118 20.08 10.10 -4.58
C LYS A 118 21.12 11.17 -4.21
N PHE A 119 21.42 12.10 -5.13
CA PHE A 119 22.43 13.14 -4.97
C PHE A 119 22.28 13.92 -3.65
N LYS A 120 21.06 14.34 -3.28
CA LYS A 120 20.76 15.01 -2.00
C LYS A 120 21.12 14.23 -0.73
N HIS A 121 21.24 12.91 -0.81
CA HIS A 121 21.58 12.03 0.31
C HIS A 121 23.03 11.54 0.27
N CYS A 122 23.80 11.98 -0.72
CA CYS A 122 25.21 11.66 -0.90
C CYS A 122 26.03 12.96 -0.97
N HIS A 123 26.60 13.30 -2.12
CA HIS A 123 27.45 14.47 -2.31
C HIS A 123 26.69 15.81 -2.20
N GLY A 124 25.37 15.82 -2.40
CA GLY A 124 24.52 16.99 -2.20
C GLY A 124 24.01 17.19 -0.77
N LYS A 125 24.51 16.42 0.22
CA LYS A 125 24.15 16.59 1.65
C LYS A 125 24.96 17.70 2.31
N TYR A 126 26.16 17.98 1.80
CA TYR A 126 27.09 18.99 2.30
C TYR A 126 27.44 20.07 1.25
N ALA A 127 26.68 20.12 0.15
CA ALA A 127 26.83 21.08 -0.93
C ALA A 127 25.80 22.22 -0.80
#